data_AF-A0A1D8A9S4-F1
#
_entry.id   AF-A0A1D8A9S4-F1
#
_cell.length_a   1.000
_cell.length_b   1.000
_cell.length_c   1.000
_cell.angle_alpha   90.00
_cell.angle_beta   90.00
_cell.angle_gamma   90.00
#
_symmetry.space_group_name_H-M   'P 1'
#
loop_
_entity.id
_entity.type
_entity.pdbx_description
1 polymer ?
#
loop_
_entity_poly.entity_id
_entity_poly.type
_entity_poly.pdbx_seq_one_letter_code
_entity_poly.pdbx_strand_id
1 'polypeptide(L)'
;MPQAGAGEFMTLPLPDLTQFRVERQDNGLIHLVFDCPDRSMNVFSNKAIHELGAFAEWLHRADDVRGVVVRSGKANGFCAGADLTELGVAYEMIVAAPKADRFDIAFDHFFPLSHAIRRLETAGKPIAAAVAGVALGGGCELALGAHYRVLTRSRRVMLGLPEYAVGLLPGAGGTQRMPRLVGVEAGLEVLLLGRTYQGEDAVAAGLADEVVDEGDEIAAAERWLLSEAAHCVQPWDRTDSAPLSHVEISGAIERHRERELARMLGHEPAPLAILDCVEFGIIQPIDGAIRAEMSVFATLIQRPEPRNMIRTMFLGKQAYDKAAKDGSLPDSIEAAREAISTKVSQASSQCPELASALFGAPTAGSAPVQRRVGTDFWLRGRPAAMAALKELSRDCSGIVADMDDITRLQLDHALARTLVVPAYIGGLAGMTELI
;
A
#
# COMPACT_ATOMS: atom_id res chain seq x y z
N MET A 1 -2.42 41.39 46.03
CA MET A 1 -2.57 40.19 45.19
C MET A 1 -1.89 40.49 43.87
N PRO A 2 -0.81 39.79 43.48
CA PRO A 2 -0.19 40.03 42.20
C PRO A 2 -1.06 39.45 41.09
N GLN A 3 -1.28 40.23 40.04
CA GLN A 3 -1.91 39.80 38.80
C GLN A 3 -1.08 38.68 38.20
N ALA A 4 -1.69 37.51 37.96
CA ALA A 4 -1.10 36.48 37.14
C ALA A 4 -0.98 37.01 35.71
N GLY A 5 0.24 37.23 35.26
CA GLY A 5 0.51 37.59 33.87
C GLY A 5 -0.02 36.50 32.95
N ALA A 6 -0.72 36.91 31.89
CA ALA A 6 -0.99 36.05 30.75
C ALA A 6 0.37 35.53 30.25
N GLY A 7 0.61 34.23 30.40
CA GLY A 7 1.80 33.62 29.81
C GLY A 7 1.73 33.85 28.31
N GLU A 8 2.70 34.56 27.74
CA GLU A 8 2.92 34.55 26.30
C GLU A 8 3.16 33.10 25.90
N PHE A 9 2.19 32.48 25.24
CA PHE A 9 2.39 31.20 24.59
C PHE A 9 3.50 31.41 23.55
N MET A 10 4.71 30.91 23.82
CA MET A 10 5.78 30.94 22.84
C MET A 10 5.41 29.96 21.72
N THR A 11 4.98 30.49 20.58
CA THR A 11 4.70 29.71 19.38
C THR A 11 5.96 28.94 18.97
N LEU A 12 5.90 27.61 19.03
CA LEU A 12 7.02 26.77 18.60
C LEU A 12 7.28 26.97 17.10
N PRO A 13 8.54 27.16 16.67
CA PRO A 13 8.85 27.31 15.27
C PRO A 13 8.47 26.04 14.51
N LEU A 14 7.83 26.21 13.36
CA LEU A 14 7.47 25.10 12.49
C LEU A 14 8.73 24.45 11.91
N PRO A 15 8.72 23.13 11.66
CA PRO A 15 9.76 22.49 10.87
C PRO A 15 9.80 23.08 9.45
N ASP A 16 10.95 22.95 8.80
CA ASP A 16 11.08 23.27 7.37
C ASP A 16 10.40 22.18 6.54
N LEU A 17 9.38 22.54 5.78
CA LEU A 17 8.53 21.63 5.03
C LEU A 17 8.43 22.09 3.57
N THR A 18 8.55 21.15 2.65
CA THR A 18 8.51 21.41 1.20
C THR A 18 7.51 20.52 0.48
N GLN A 19 7.26 19.32 1.00
CA GLN A 19 6.21 18.40 0.54
C GLN A 19 4.87 18.76 1.18
N PHE A 20 4.91 19.37 2.37
CA PHE A 20 3.75 19.90 3.06
C PHE A 20 3.86 21.41 3.24
N ARG A 21 2.71 22.10 3.25
CA ARG A 21 2.57 23.46 3.77
C ARG A 21 1.74 23.47 5.04
N VAL A 22 2.02 24.43 5.90
CA VAL A 22 1.26 24.66 7.12
C VAL A 22 0.62 26.03 7.05
N GLU A 23 -0.70 26.08 7.08
CA GLU A 23 -1.48 27.33 7.05
C GLU A 23 -2.20 27.49 8.38
N ARG A 24 -1.79 28.48 9.19
CA ARG A 24 -2.42 28.82 10.47
C ARG A 24 -3.67 29.64 10.23
N GLN A 25 -4.74 29.29 10.94
CA GLN A 25 -6.01 30.00 10.92
C GLN A 25 -6.19 30.82 12.20
N ASP A 26 -6.93 31.94 12.13
CA ASP A 26 -7.16 32.84 13.28
C ASP A 26 -7.94 32.19 14.44
N ASN A 27 -8.64 31.09 14.17
CA ASN A 27 -9.42 30.32 15.13
C ASN A 27 -8.60 29.22 15.86
N GLY A 28 -7.27 29.21 15.68
CA GLY A 28 -6.36 28.24 16.30
C GLY A 28 -6.27 26.89 15.58
N LEU A 29 -6.91 26.75 14.42
CA LEU A 29 -6.76 25.58 13.55
C LEU A 29 -5.49 25.70 12.70
N ILE A 30 -4.98 24.54 12.28
CA ILE A 30 -3.91 24.44 11.28
C ILE A 30 -4.40 23.61 10.11
N HIS A 31 -4.10 24.05 8.89
CA HIS A 31 -4.18 23.20 7.71
C HIS A 31 -2.80 22.64 7.40
N LEU A 32 -2.67 21.32 7.51
CA LEU A 32 -1.54 20.58 6.96
C LEU A 32 -1.89 20.22 5.51
N VAL A 33 -1.29 20.93 4.58
CA VAL A 33 -1.58 20.83 3.15
C VAL A 33 -0.52 19.97 2.48
N PHE A 34 -0.88 18.75 2.08
CA PHE A 34 0.01 17.91 1.29
C PHE A 34 0.04 18.43 -0.15
N ASP A 35 1.18 18.89 -0.62
CA ASP A 35 1.33 19.43 -1.97
C ASP A 35 2.75 19.21 -2.51
N CYS A 36 3.01 17.98 -2.98
CA CYS A 36 4.31 17.61 -3.53
C CYS A 36 4.72 18.56 -4.68
N PRO A 37 5.86 19.27 -4.58
CA PRO A 37 6.30 20.17 -5.65
C PRO A 37 6.57 19.38 -6.94
N ASP A 38 6.31 20.00 -8.09
CA ASP A 38 6.59 19.47 -9.42
C ASP A 38 5.94 18.12 -9.76
N ARG A 39 4.92 17.71 -8.98
CA ARG A 39 4.14 16.49 -9.23
C ARG A 39 2.66 16.78 -9.39
N SER A 40 2.01 16.04 -10.28
CA SER A 40 0.57 16.14 -10.52
C SER A 40 -0.27 15.51 -9.40
N MET A 41 0.31 14.62 -8.61
CA MET A 41 -0.31 13.91 -7.50
C MET A 41 0.60 13.95 -6.27
N ASN A 42 -0.01 13.92 -5.08
CA ASN A 42 0.73 13.68 -3.84
C ASN A 42 1.08 12.20 -3.72
N VAL A 43 2.32 11.93 -3.33
CA VAL A 43 2.83 10.58 -3.05
C VAL A 43 3.76 10.65 -1.84
N PHE A 44 3.83 9.56 -1.08
CA PHE A 44 4.79 9.42 0.00
C PHE A 44 6.17 9.07 -0.54
N SER A 45 6.95 10.12 -0.83
CA SER A 45 8.41 10.04 -0.92
C SER A 45 9.04 9.94 0.47
N ASN A 46 10.31 9.52 0.55
CA ASN A 46 11.10 9.55 1.77
C ASN A 46 11.10 10.94 2.42
N LYS A 47 11.16 11.99 1.60
CA LYS A 47 11.09 13.37 2.08
C LYS A 47 9.73 13.69 2.70
N ALA A 48 8.63 13.30 2.06
CA ALA A 48 7.29 13.51 2.59
C ALA A 48 7.08 12.73 3.91
N ILE A 49 7.58 11.50 4.00
CA ILE A 49 7.51 10.68 5.21
C ILE A 49 8.27 11.38 6.37
N HIS A 50 9.50 11.83 6.12
CA HIS A 50 10.29 12.55 7.11
C HIS A 50 9.61 13.85 7.56
N GLU A 51 9.10 14.64 6.62
CA GLU A 51 8.40 15.90 6.90
C GLU A 51 7.11 15.68 7.71
N LEU A 52 6.34 14.62 7.41
CA LEU A 52 5.16 14.24 8.19
C LEU A 52 5.54 13.91 9.64
N GLY A 53 6.62 13.13 9.83
CA GLY A 53 7.13 12.79 11.17
C GLY A 53 7.58 14.04 11.95
N ALA A 54 8.31 14.94 11.30
CA ALA A 54 8.75 16.20 11.91
C ALA A 54 7.55 17.09 12.31
N PHE A 55 6.53 17.18 11.47
CA PHE A 55 5.30 17.89 11.80
C PHE A 55 4.55 17.22 12.96
N ALA A 56 4.47 15.89 13.00
CA ALA A 56 3.82 15.15 14.07
C ALA A 56 4.50 15.39 15.44
N GLU A 57 5.83 15.35 15.50
CA GLU A 57 6.58 15.65 16.72
C GLU A 57 6.43 17.11 17.16
N TRP A 58 6.40 18.04 16.20
CA TRP A 58 6.12 19.44 16.48
C TRP A 58 4.71 19.62 17.06
N LEU A 59 3.70 19.00 16.44
CA LEU A 59 2.30 19.13 16.83
C LEU A 59 2.05 18.66 18.27
N HIS A 60 2.71 17.57 18.68
CA HIS A 60 2.60 17.05 20.05
C HIS A 60 3.07 18.03 21.12
N ARG A 61 3.97 18.96 20.77
CA ARG A 61 4.52 19.97 21.68
C ARG A 61 3.81 21.32 21.55
N ALA A 62 2.96 21.49 20.54
CA ALA A 62 2.33 22.77 20.24
C ALA A 62 1.08 22.99 21.11
N ASP A 63 1.20 23.90 22.08
CA ASP A 63 0.11 24.24 22.99
C ASP A 63 -0.95 25.15 22.34
N ASP A 64 -0.56 25.92 21.32
CA ASP A 64 -1.38 26.92 20.64
C ASP A 64 -2.24 26.36 19.49
N VAL A 65 -2.21 25.04 19.27
CA VAL A 65 -3.00 24.38 18.22
C VAL A 65 -4.26 23.78 18.81
N ARG A 66 -5.41 24.17 18.26
CA ARG A 66 -6.73 23.63 18.63
C ARG A 66 -7.05 22.34 17.89
N GLY A 67 -6.62 22.21 16.64
CA GLY A 67 -6.89 21.05 15.80
C GLY A 67 -6.26 21.19 14.41
N VAL A 68 -6.24 20.09 13.66
CA VAL A 68 -5.59 20.04 12.33
C VAL A 68 -6.56 19.55 11.27
N VAL A 69 -6.68 20.30 10.17
CA VAL A 69 -7.23 19.80 8.91
C VAL A 69 -6.08 19.26 8.07
N VAL A 70 -6.09 17.96 7.76
CA VAL A 70 -5.20 17.39 6.74
C VAL A 70 -5.93 17.46 5.41
N ARG A 71 -5.35 18.18 4.45
CA ARG A 71 -5.94 18.38 3.12
C ARG A 71 -4.90 18.29 2.02
N SER A 72 -5.35 18.20 0.78
CA SER A 72 -4.49 18.25 -0.39
C SER A 72 -4.41 19.67 -0.95
N GLY A 73 -3.24 20.01 -1.52
CA GLY A 73 -3.07 21.16 -2.41
C GLY A 73 -3.29 20.82 -3.89
N LYS A 74 -3.51 19.54 -4.23
CA LYS A 74 -3.76 19.08 -5.60
C LYS A 74 -5.25 19.13 -5.94
N ALA A 75 -5.56 19.52 -7.17
CA ALA A 75 -6.94 19.61 -7.67
C ALA A 75 -7.63 18.25 -7.87
N ASN A 76 -6.87 17.15 -8.02
CA ASN A 76 -7.41 15.87 -8.51
C ASN A 76 -7.20 14.68 -7.56
N GLY A 77 -6.68 14.89 -6.35
CA GLY A 77 -6.43 13.78 -5.44
C GLY A 77 -5.94 14.21 -4.06
N PHE A 78 -6.22 13.37 -3.07
CA PHE A 78 -5.71 13.54 -1.72
C PHE A 78 -4.25 13.06 -1.64
N CYS A 79 -4.03 11.77 -1.90
CA CYS A 79 -2.72 11.14 -2.02
C CYS A 79 -2.86 9.78 -2.72
N ALA A 80 -1.96 9.49 -3.67
CA ALA A 80 -2.00 8.29 -4.51
C ALA A 80 -1.23 7.09 -3.93
N GLY A 81 -0.65 7.23 -2.73
CA GLY A 81 0.10 6.18 -2.05
C GLY A 81 1.61 6.46 -2.03
N ALA A 82 2.42 5.40 -1.99
CA ALA A 82 3.88 5.51 -1.94
C ALA A 82 4.48 5.93 -3.30
N ASP A 83 5.65 6.56 -3.26
CA ASP A 83 6.46 6.76 -4.47
C ASP A 83 7.12 5.43 -4.87
N LEU A 84 6.59 4.78 -5.91
CA LEU A 84 7.09 3.49 -6.38
C LEU A 84 8.48 3.55 -7.02
N THR A 85 8.97 4.74 -7.41
CA THR A 85 10.35 4.92 -7.88
C THR A 85 11.31 4.81 -6.71
N GLU A 86 11.02 5.52 -5.62
CA GLU A 86 11.82 5.43 -4.39
C GLU A 86 11.71 4.05 -3.73
N LEU A 87 10.54 3.40 -3.82
CA LEU A 87 10.38 2.01 -3.38
C LEU A 87 11.32 1.06 -4.13
N GLY A 88 11.48 1.23 -5.45
CA GLY A 88 12.42 0.44 -6.25
C GLY A 88 13.88 0.63 -5.80
N VAL A 89 14.27 1.87 -5.49
CA VAL A 89 15.61 2.18 -4.95
C VAL A 89 15.81 1.56 -3.58
N ALA A 90 14.82 1.65 -2.69
CA ALA A 90 14.85 1.04 -1.37
C ALA A 90 15.00 -0.48 -1.45
N TYR A 91 14.29 -1.13 -2.37
CA TYR A 91 14.44 -2.55 -2.63
C TYR A 91 15.89 -2.90 -3.00
N GLU A 92 16.50 -2.18 -3.96
CA GLU A 92 17.88 -2.44 -4.38
C GLU A 92 18.87 -2.29 -3.22
N MET A 93 18.69 -1.25 -2.41
CA MET A 93 19.48 -1.04 -1.20
C MET A 93 19.36 -2.23 -0.22
N ILE A 94 18.14 -2.71 0.02
CA ILE A 94 17.86 -3.84 0.93
C ILE A 94 18.49 -5.13 0.40
N VAL A 95 18.31 -5.46 -0.89
CA VAL A 95 18.84 -6.71 -1.43
C VAL A 95 20.36 -6.69 -1.61
N ALA A 96 20.97 -5.52 -1.76
CA ALA A 96 22.42 -5.36 -1.78
C ALA A 96 23.08 -5.61 -0.41
N ALA A 97 22.34 -5.42 0.68
CA ALA A 97 22.85 -5.65 2.04
C ALA A 97 23.04 -7.15 2.38
N PRO A 98 23.93 -7.48 3.34
CA PRO A 98 24.08 -8.84 3.85
C PRO A 98 22.74 -9.39 4.35
N LYS A 99 22.45 -10.68 4.09
CA LYS A 99 21.14 -11.30 4.43
C LYS A 99 20.74 -11.09 5.90
N ALA A 100 21.71 -11.05 6.82
CA ALA A 100 21.47 -10.84 8.24
C ALA A 100 20.93 -9.44 8.59
N ASP A 101 21.25 -8.41 7.78
CA ASP A 101 20.94 -7.01 8.08
C ASP A 101 19.68 -6.53 7.36
N ARG A 102 19.23 -7.27 6.34
CA ARG A 102 18.14 -6.84 5.45
C ARG A 102 16.82 -6.59 6.16
N PHE A 103 16.52 -7.36 7.21
CA PHE A 103 15.30 -7.18 7.99
C PHE A 103 15.30 -5.83 8.69
N ASP A 104 16.35 -5.51 9.43
CA ASP A 104 16.47 -4.26 10.17
C ASP A 104 16.48 -3.06 9.22
N ILE A 105 17.22 -3.15 8.10
CA ILE A 105 17.23 -2.10 7.07
C ILE A 105 15.83 -1.89 6.49
N ALA A 106 15.10 -2.97 6.16
CA ALA A 106 13.74 -2.85 5.62
C ALA A 106 12.79 -2.25 6.67
N PHE A 107 12.84 -2.74 7.91
CA PHE A 107 12.02 -2.24 9.00
C PHE A 107 12.26 -0.74 9.23
N ASP A 108 13.51 -0.33 9.41
CA ASP A 108 13.88 1.06 9.70
C ASP A 108 13.57 2.01 8.55
N HIS A 109 13.62 1.52 7.30
CA HIS A 109 13.29 2.32 6.13
C HIS A 109 11.78 2.55 5.98
N PHE A 110 10.95 1.52 6.20
CA PHE A 110 9.50 1.58 5.91
C PHE A 110 8.62 1.91 7.13
N PHE A 111 9.07 1.60 8.36
CA PHE A 111 8.33 1.95 9.59
C PHE A 111 8.03 3.45 9.79
N PRO A 112 8.88 4.41 9.37
CA PRO A 112 8.69 5.82 9.67
C PRO A 112 7.34 6.40 9.23
N LEU A 113 6.73 5.93 8.15
CA LEU A 113 5.40 6.41 7.74
C LEU A 113 4.31 5.96 8.72
N SER A 114 4.30 4.67 9.09
CA SER A 114 3.38 4.14 10.10
C SER A 114 3.53 4.87 11.43
N HIS A 115 4.79 5.09 11.85
CA HIS A 115 5.12 5.84 13.05
C HIS A 115 4.64 7.29 13.00
N ALA A 116 4.88 8.00 11.89
CA ALA A 116 4.44 9.40 11.72
C ALA A 116 2.91 9.53 11.79
N ILE A 117 2.17 8.63 11.12
CA ILE A 117 0.71 8.61 11.20
C ILE A 117 0.24 8.33 12.63
N ARG A 118 0.84 7.36 13.32
CA ARG A 118 0.52 7.06 14.71
C ARG A 118 0.84 8.24 15.64
N ARG A 119 1.92 8.96 15.36
CA ARG A 119 2.33 10.13 16.13
C ARG A 119 1.37 11.31 15.96
N LEU A 120 0.83 11.50 14.75
CA LEU A 120 -0.26 12.45 14.50
C LEU A 120 -1.52 12.05 15.26
N GLU A 121 -1.94 10.80 15.11
CA GLU A 121 -3.12 10.23 15.75
C GLU A 121 -3.08 10.37 17.28
N THR A 122 -1.89 10.34 17.89
CA THR A 122 -1.69 10.47 19.35
C THR A 122 -1.10 11.81 19.77
N ALA A 123 -1.17 12.84 18.92
CA ALA A 123 -0.63 14.15 19.23
C ALA A 123 -1.40 14.89 20.34
N GLY A 124 -2.55 14.37 20.78
CA GLY A 124 -3.42 15.00 21.78
C GLY A 124 -4.28 16.14 21.21
N LYS A 125 -4.31 16.29 19.89
CA LYS A 125 -5.10 17.29 19.15
C LYS A 125 -6.07 16.59 18.20
N PRO A 126 -7.31 17.08 18.03
CA PRO A 126 -8.24 16.53 17.05
C PRO A 126 -7.73 16.78 15.63
N ILE A 127 -7.93 15.80 14.75
CA ILE A 127 -7.42 15.81 13.37
C ILE A 127 -8.57 15.40 12.45
N ALA A 128 -8.88 16.22 11.46
CA ALA A 128 -9.86 15.95 10.43
C ALA A 128 -9.19 15.82 9.05
N ALA A 129 -9.49 14.78 8.29
CA ALA A 129 -9.06 14.63 6.91
C ALA A 129 -10.14 15.16 5.96
N ALA A 130 -9.79 16.14 5.13
CA ALA A 130 -10.65 16.68 4.09
C ALA A 130 -10.25 16.05 2.73
N VAL A 131 -11.04 15.09 2.26
CA VAL A 131 -10.69 14.20 1.15
C VAL A 131 -11.55 14.52 -0.08
N ALA A 132 -11.01 15.37 -0.95
CA ALA A 132 -11.64 15.79 -2.22
C ALA A 132 -11.13 15.02 -3.45
N GLY A 133 -10.72 13.75 -3.30
CA GLY A 133 -10.32 12.92 -4.42
C GLY A 133 -9.73 11.58 -4.01
N VAL A 134 -8.88 11.03 -4.87
CA VAL A 134 -8.24 9.73 -4.67
C VAL A 134 -7.39 9.72 -3.39
N ALA A 135 -7.69 8.81 -2.47
CA ALA A 135 -6.93 8.50 -1.27
C ALA A 135 -6.63 6.98 -1.28
N LEU A 136 -5.54 6.60 -1.94
CA LEU A 136 -5.16 5.19 -2.10
C LEU A 136 -3.85 4.87 -1.38
N GLY A 137 -3.75 3.63 -0.90
CA GLY A 137 -2.60 3.11 -0.18
C GLY A 137 -2.21 4.01 0.99
N GLY A 138 -0.95 4.44 1.07
CA GLY A 138 -0.49 5.42 2.06
C GLY A 138 -1.37 6.67 2.22
N GLY A 139 -2.03 7.14 1.15
CA GLY A 139 -2.99 8.24 1.22
C GLY A 139 -4.27 7.89 1.98
N CYS A 140 -4.78 6.68 1.79
CA CYS A 140 -5.85 6.14 2.62
C CYS A 140 -5.37 5.99 4.06
N GLU A 141 -4.19 5.39 4.28
CA GLU A 141 -3.62 5.17 5.62
C GLU A 141 -3.47 6.48 6.42
N LEU A 142 -3.05 7.57 5.77
CA LEU A 142 -3.02 8.91 6.38
C LEU A 142 -4.43 9.37 6.81
N ALA A 143 -5.44 9.17 5.96
CA ALA A 143 -6.82 9.53 6.28
C ALA A 143 -7.40 8.66 7.41
N LEU A 144 -7.04 7.36 7.46
CA LEU A 144 -7.46 6.47 8.55
C LEU A 144 -6.85 6.87 9.91
N GLY A 145 -5.67 7.51 9.91
CA GLY A 145 -5.06 8.05 11.11
C GLY A 145 -5.72 9.33 11.64
N ALA A 146 -6.63 9.95 10.88
CA ALA A 146 -7.41 11.08 11.36
C ALA A 146 -8.55 10.62 12.29
N HIS A 147 -9.04 11.54 13.12
CA HIS A 147 -10.16 11.30 14.04
C HIS A 147 -11.52 11.47 13.34
N TYR A 148 -11.55 12.31 12.30
CA TYR A 148 -12.74 12.60 11.50
C TYR A 148 -12.36 12.65 10.02
N ARG A 149 -13.21 12.15 9.12
CA ARG A 149 -12.98 12.14 7.68
C ARG A 149 -14.19 12.70 6.94
N VAL A 150 -13.96 13.76 6.18
CA VAL A 150 -14.96 14.35 5.29
C VAL A 150 -14.62 13.99 3.86
N LEU A 151 -15.59 13.40 3.14
CA LEU A 151 -15.49 13.10 1.72
C LEU A 151 -16.32 14.08 0.90
N THR A 152 -15.93 14.34 -0.35
CA THR A 152 -16.79 15.06 -1.30
C THR A 152 -17.67 14.09 -2.11
N ARG A 153 -18.83 14.56 -2.60
CA ARG A 153 -19.72 13.85 -3.54
C ARG A 153 -19.16 13.76 -4.97
N SER A 154 -17.85 13.60 -5.11
CA SER A 154 -17.19 13.44 -6.40
C SER A 154 -16.99 11.96 -6.72
N ARG A 155 -17.25 11.58 -7.99
CA ARG A 155 -16.92 10.22 -8.49
C ARG A 155 -15.43 9.91 -8.49
N ARG A 156 -14.58 10.91 -8.24
CA ARG A 156 -13.13 10.75 -8.13
C ARG A 156 -12.68 10.36 -6.72
N VAL A 157 -13.53 10.55 -5.71
CA VAL A 157 -13.21 10.16 -4.34
C VAL A 157 -13.24 8.66 -4.24
N MET A 158 -12.14 8.09 -3.76
CA MET A 158 -12.00 6.67 -3.48
C MET A 158 -11.03 6.47 -2.33
N LEU A 159 -11.47 5.74 -1.32
CA LEU A 159 -10.64 5.27 -0.21
C LEU A 159 -10.39 3.78 -0.42
N GLY A 160 -9.13 3.37 -0.43
CA GLY A 160 -8.79 1.96 -0.60
C GLY A 160 -7.31 1.67 -0.46
N LEU A 161 -7.01 0.38 -0.33
CA LEU A 161 -5.66 -0.13 -0.07
C LEU A 161 -5.30 -1.20 -1.12
N PRO A 162 -4.96 -0.76 -2.36
CA PRO A 162 -4.77 -1.66 -3.51
C PRO A 162 -3.39 -2.35 -3.56
N GLU A 163 -2.59 -2.29 -2.48
CA GLU A 163 -1.20 -2.80 -2.43
C GLU A 163 -1.07 -4.27 -2.84
N TYR A 164 -2.07 -5.10 -2.53
CA TYR A 164 -2.08 -6.52 -2.91
C TYR A 164 -1.93 -6.72 -4.43
N ALA A 165 -2.47 -5.81 -5.24
CA ALA A 165 -2.47 -5.89 -6.69
C ALA A 165 -1.07 -5.76 -7.31
N VAL A 166 -0.12 -5.19 -6.55
CA VAL A 166 1.28 -5.03 -6.94
C VAL A 166 2.22 -5.90 -6.10
N GLY A 167 1.70 -6.88 -5.37
CA GLY A 167 2.51 -7.79 -4.57
C GLY A 167 3.02 -7.21 -3.25
N LEU A 168 2.35 -6.17 -2.73
CA LEU A 168 2.66 -5.53 -1.45
C LEU A 168 1.51 -5.68 -0.45
N LEU A 169 1.70 -5.12 0.74
CA LEU A 169 0.66 -4.94 1.75
C LEU A 169 0.66 -3.50 2.26
N PRO A 170 -0.47 -2.99 2.79
CA PRO A 170 -0.53 -1.67 3.43
C PRO A 170 0.31 -1.64 4.71
N GLY A 171 1.47 -0.98 4.66
CA GLY A 171 2.50 -1.04 5.70
C GLY A 171 2.57 0.19 6.62
N ALA A 172 1.65 1.15 6.47
CA ALA A 172 1.57 2.33 7.33
C ALA A 172 0.39 2.29 8.32
N GLY A 173 0.04 1.09 8.76
CA GLY A 173 -1.04 0.77 9.67
C GLY A 173 -2.37 0.46 8.99
N GLY A 174 -2.41 0.37 7.66
CA GLY A 174 -3.62 0.08 6.89
C GLY A 174 -4.23 -1.28 7.22
N THR A 175 -3.41 -2.33 7.41
CA THR A 175 -3.91 -3.65 7.83
C THR A 175 -4.42 -3.65 9.27
N GLN A 176 -4.14 -2.58 10.04
CA GLN A 176 -4.53 -2.46 11.43
C GLN A 176 -5.73 -1.55 11.64
N ARG A 177 -5.77 -0.38 11.00
CA ARG A 177 -6.86 0.60 11.14
C ARG A 177 -8.10 0.21 10.35
N MET A 178 -7.93 -0.28 9.11
CA MET A 178 -9.05 -0.67 8.25
C MET A 178 -9.99 -1.69 8.94
N PRO A 179 -9.52 -2.86 9.41
CA PRO A 179 -10.42 -3.83 10.05
C PRO A 179 -10.94 -3.38 11.42
N ARG A 180 -10.29 -2.44 12.11
CA ARG A 180 -10.79 -1.84 13.35
C ARG A 180 -11.93 -0.84 13.10
N LEU A 181 -11.96 -0.21 11.92
CA LEU A 181 -13.00 0.75 11.53
C LEU A 181 -14.23 0.04 10.93
N VAL A 182 -14.02 -0.84 9.95
CA VAL A 182 -15.12 -1.43 9.16
C VAL A 182 -15.45 -2.88 9.56
N GLY A 183 -14.71 -3.44 10.51
CA GLY A 183 -14.76 -4.85 10.88
C GLY A 183 -13.85 -5.74 10.02
N VAL A 184 -13.51 -6.92 10.53
CA VAL A 184 -12.50 -7.81 9.92
C VAL A 184 -12.88 -8.30 8.53
N GLU A 185 -14.12 -8.75 8.32
CA GLU A 185 -14.55 -9.31 7.03
C GLU A 185 -14.49 -8.23 5.92
N ALA A 186 -15.15 -7.08 6.14
CA ALA A 186 -15.13 -5.98 5.18
C ALA A 186 -13.74 -5.38 5.00
N GLY A 187 -12.93 -5.33 6.07
CA GLY A 187 -11.55 -4.90 5.99
C GLY A 187 -10.71 -5.82 5.10
N LEU A 188 -10.87 -7.14 5.23
CA LEU A 188 -10.19 -8.12 4.37
C LEU A 188 -10.64 -8.04 2.92
N GLU A 189 -11.88 -7.64 2.62
CA GLU A 189 -12.30 -7.36 1.24
C GLU A 189 -11.54 -6.15 0.65
N VAL A 190 -11.35 -5.08 1.42
CA VAL A 190 -10.52 -3.94 0.98
C VAL A 190 -9.08 -4.39 0.74
N LEU A 191 -8.50 -5.09 1.71
CA LEU A 191 -7.09 -5.45 1.72
C LEU A 191 -6.72 -6.50 0.67
N LEU A 192 -7.60 -7.48 0.40
CA LEU A 192 -7.29 -8.63 -0.47
C LEU A 192 -7.98 -8.58 -1.84
N LEU A 193 -9.09 -7.87 -1.96
CA LEU A 193 -9.91 -7.83 -3.19
C LEU A 193 -9.92 -6.44 -3.84
N GLY A 194 -9.26 -5.45 -3.24
CA GLY A 194 -9.17 -4.10 -3.80
C GLY A 194 -10.49 -3.34 -3.78
N ARG A 195 -11.41 -3.72 -2.88
CA ARG A 195 -12.64 -2.96 -2.67
C ARG A 195 -12.29 -1.53 -2.27
N THR A 196 -12.92 -0.56 -2.93
CA THR A 196 -12.82 0.86 -2.57
C THR A 196 -14.15 1.34 -1.99
N TYR A 197 -14.07 2.34 -1.11
CA TYR A 197 -15.22 3.03 -0.55
C TYR A 197 -15.27 4.47 -1.06
N GLN A 198 -16.48 4.96 -1.29
CA GLN A 198 -16.75 6.32 -1.79
C GLN A 198 -18.11 6.80 -1.28
N GLY A 199 -18.30 8.11 -1.21
CA GLY A 199 -19.58 8.73 -0.88
C GLY A 199 -20.22 8.13 0.39
N GLU A 200 -21.54 7.97 0.35
CA GLU A 200 -22.33 7.50 1.49
C GLU A 200 -22.01 6.05 1.90
N ASP A 201 -21.49 5.22 0.97
CA ASP A 201 -21.06 3.85 1.30
C ASP A 201 -19.87 3.86 2.26
N ALA A 202 -19.00 4.87 2.19
CA ALA A 202 -17.89 5.03 3.13
C ALA A 202 -18.40 5.38 4.53
N VAL A 203 -19.45 6.21 4.63
CA VAL A 203 -20.08 6.56 5.92
C VAL A 203 -20.79 5.35 6.51
N ALA A 204 -21.59 4.65 5.70
CA ALA A 204 -22.30 3.45 6.14
C ALA A 204 -21.35 2.34 6.64
N ALA A 205 -20.15 2.26 6.09
CA ALA A 205 -19.12 1.32 6.54
C ALA A 205 -18.32 1.78 7.76
N GLY A 206 -18.43 3.04 8.20
CA GLY A 206 -17.61 3.61 9.27
C GLY A 206 -16.21 4.06 8.83
N LEU A 207 -15.98 4.20 7.51
CA LEU A 207 -14.71 4.66 6.94
C LEU A 207 -14.67 6.18 6.73
N ALA A 208 -15.83 6.84 6.74
CA ALA A 208 -15.97 8.29 6.69
C ALA A 208 -17.04 8.74 7.69
N ASP A 209 -17.01 10.02 8.04
CA ASP A 209 -17.92 10.58 9.03
C ASP A 209 -18.97 11.50 8.38
N GLU A 210 -18.62 12.18 7.29
CA GLU A 210 -19.50 13.10 6.57
C GLU A 210 -19.19 13.10 5.08
N VAL A 211 -20.23 13.26 4.25
CA VAL A 211 -20.10 13.52 2.82
C VAL A 211 -20.73 14.86 2.49
N VAL A 212 -19.97 15.72 1.82
CA VAL A 212 -20.37 17.08 1.44
C VAL A 212 -20.19 17.31 -0.05
N ASP A 213 -20.67 18.44 -0.55
CA ASP A 213 -20.45 18.80 -1.95
C ASP A 213 -18.99 19.23 -2.18
N GLU A 214 -18.53 19.14 -3.43
CA GLU A 214 -17.14 19.47 -3.77
C GLU A 214 -16.85 20.95 -3.47
N GLY A 215 -15.82 21.21 -2.66
CA GLY A 215 -15.46 22.55 -2.18
C GLY A 215 -15.85 22.83 -0.72
N ASP A 216 -16.73 22.01 -0.13
CA ASP A 216 -17.20 22.19 1.25
C ASP A 216 -16.43 21.34 2.27
N GLU A 217 -15.53 20.46 1.83
CA GLU A 217 -14.84 19.48 2.69
C GLU A 217 -13.95 20.11 3.77
N ILE A 218 -13.30 21.22 3.44
CA ILE A 218 -12.46 21.96 4.41
C ILE A 218 -13.36 22.63 5.44
N ALA A 219 -14.41 23.34 5.00
CA ALA A 219 -15.35 24.00 5.89
C ALA A 219 -16.03 22.98 6.83
N ALA A 220 -16.36 21.79 6.35
CA ALA A 220 -16.90 20.70 7.17
C ALA A 220 -15.91 20.18 8.21
N ALA A 221 -14.66 19.96 7.81
CA ALA A 221 -13.60 19.57 8.74
C ALA A 221 -13.38 20.63 9.84
N GLU A 222 -13.33 21.92 9.47
CA GLU A 222 -13.23 23.03 10.41
C GLU A 222 -14.45 23.09 11.35
N ARG A 223 -15.68 22.94 10.82
CA ARG A 223 -16.91 22.90 11.63
C ARG A 223 -16.83 21.84 12.71
N TRP A 224 -16.40 20.62 12.36
CA TRP A 224 -16.23 19.55 13.34
C TRP A 224 -15.17 19.89 14.38
N LEU A 225 -13.99 20.35 13.96
CA LEU A 225 -12.87 20.72 14.85
C LEU A 225 -13.21 21.84 15.85
N LEU A 226 -14.13 22.74 15.47
CA LEU A 226 -14.59 23.85 16.32
C LEU A 226 -15.78 23.49 17.21
N SER A 227 -16.41 22.33 16.99
CA SER A 227 -17.57 21.87 17.75
C SER A 227 -17.19 21.19 19.07
N GLU A 228 -18.18 20.97 19.93
CA GLU A 228 -18.03 20.17 21.16
C GLU A 228 -17.85 18.67 20.90
N ALA A 229 -18.08 18.20 19.67
CA ALA A 229 -17.93 16.79 19.28
C ALA A 229 -16.48 16.43 18.89
N ALA A 230 -15.60 17.42 18.73
CA ALA A 230 -14.21 17.21 18.39
C ALA A 230 -13.50 16.38 19.48
N HIS A 231 -12.79 15.34 19.06
CA HIS A 231 -12.05 14.46 19.95
C HIS A 231 -10.71 14.04 19.33
N CYS A 232 -9.76 13.65 20.18
CA CYS A 232 -8.38 13.32 19.81
C CYS A 232 -7.95 11.92 20.27
N VAL A 233 -8.93 11.04 20.53
CA VAL A 233 -8.70 9.66 20.97
C VAL A 233 -9.51 8.72 20.08
N GLN A 234 -8.82 7.87 19.33
CA GLN A 234 -9.45 6.86 18.48
C GLN A 234 -10.18 5.79 19.31
N PRO A 235 -11.18 5.09 18.73
CA PRO A 235 -11.91 4.03 19.44
C PRO A 235 -11.01 2.93 20.04
N TRP A 236 -9.89 2.59 19.38
CA TRP A 236 -8.93 1.59 19.87
C TRP A 236 -7.95 2.10 20.93
N ASP A 237 -7.93 3.40 21.20
CA ASP A 237 -7.08 4.04 22.22
C ASP A 237 -7.84 4.43 23.48
N ARG A 238 -9.16 4.21 23.52
CA ARG A 238 -9.96 4.48 24.72
C ARG A 238 -9.59 3.48 25.82
N THR A 239 -9.69 3.93 27.06
CA THR A 239 -9.32 3.11 28.24
C THR A 239 -10.22 1.89 28.45
N ASP A 240 -11.43 1.91 27.90
CA ASP A 240 -12.41 0.82 27.89
C ASP A 240 -12.31 -0.07 26.64
N SER A 241 -11.36 0.22 25.74
CA SER A 241 -11.14 -0.55 24.52
C SER A 241 -10.29 -1.79 24.80
N ALA A 242 -10.68 -2.92 24.20
CA ALA A 242 -9.91 -4.15 24.23
C ALA A 242 -9.65 -4.63 22.79
N PRO A 243 -8.43 -5.13 22.49
CA PRO A 243 -8.18 -5.79 21.21
C PRO A 243 -9.12 -6.98 21.00
N LEU A 244 -9.41 -7.30 19.73
CA LEU A 244 -10.15 -8.51 19.39
C LEU A 244 -9.37 -9.75 19.82
N SER A 245 -10.05 -10.84 20.13
CA SER A 245 -9.41 -12.12 20.40
C SER A 245 -9.15 -12.91 19.11
N HIS A 246 -8.18 -13.82 19.15
CA HIS A 246 -7.93 -14.73 18.03
C HIS A 246 -9.16 -15.59 17.68
N VAL A 247 -9.97 -15.95 18.68
CA VAL A 247 -11.20 -16.76 18.48
C VAL A 247 -12.23 -16.00 17.64
N GLU A 248 -12.34 -14.67 17.81
CA GLU A 248 -13.29 -13.84 17.06
C GLU A 248 -12.92 -13.71 15.57
N ILE A 249 -11.63 -13.81 15.23
CA ILE A 249 -11.14 -13.50 13.89
C ILE A 249 -10.72 -14.73 13.07
N SER A 250 -10.34 -15.83 13.72
CA SER A 250 -9.67 -16.97 13.07
C SER A 250 -10.50 -17.62 11.96
N GLY A 251 -11.82 -17.67 12.14
CA GLY A 251 -12.73 -18.18 11.11
C GLY A 251 -12.73 -17.34 9.82
N ALA A 252 -12.69 -16.01 9.94
CA ALA A 252 -12.58 -15.12 8.77
C ALA A 252 -11.22 -15.25 8.10
N ILE A 253 -10.15 -15.22 8.90
CA ILE A 253 -8.77 -15.36 8.42
C ILE A 253 -8.60 -16.66 7.63
N GLU A 254 -9.00 -17.81 8.16
CA GLU A 254 -8.81 -19.09 7.47
C GLU A 254 -9.68 -19.22 6.21
N ARG A 255 -10.92 -18.71 6.20
CA ARG A 255 -11.72 -18.68 4.95
C ARG A 255 -11.04 -17.88 3.84
N HIS A 256 -10.57 -16.68 4.15
CA HIS A 256 -9.86 -15.85 3.19
C HIS A 256 -8.53 -16.49 2.77
N ARG A 257 -7.82 -17.13 3.70
CA ARG A 257 -6.59 -17.87 3.41
C ARG A 257 -6.83 -19.03 2.45
N GLU A 258 -7.86 -19.84 2.70
CA GLU A 258 -8.25 -20.92 1.79
C GLU A 258 -8.60 -20.42 0.40
N ARG A 259 -9.32 -19.29 0.29
CA ARG A 259 -9.62 -18.65 -0.99
C ARG A 259 -8.35 -18.25 -1.74
N GLU A 260 -7.42 -17.55 -1.09
CA GLU A 260 -6.17 -17.12 -1.74
C GLU A 260 -5.27 -18.30 -2.12
N LEU A 261 -5.25 -19.35 -1.29
CA LEU A 261 -4.53 -20.59 -1.61
C LEU A 261 -5.18 -21.34 -2.77
N ALA A 262 -6.51 -21.35 -2.88
CA ALA A 262 -7.20 -21.94 -4.02
C ALA A 262 -6.94 -21.17 -5.33
N ARG A 263 -6.75 -19.83 -5.25
CA ARG A 263 -6.48 -18.97 -6.40
C ARG A 263 -5.02 -19.06 -6.88
N MET A 264 -4.07 -18.91 -5.97
CA MET A 264 -2.65 -18.70 -6.32
C MET A 264 -1.70 -19.72 -5.70
N LEU A 265 -2.20 -20.73 -4.98
CA LEU A 265 -1.38 -21.79 -4.39
C LEU A 265 -0.25 -21.26 -3.49
N GLY A 266 -0.37 -20.03 -2.97
CA GLY A 266 0.67 -19.38 -2.19
C GLY A 266 1.86 -18.85 -3.00
N HIS A 267 1.83 -18.84 -4.33
CA HIS A 267 2.92 -18.28 -5.13
C HIS A 267 3.03 -16.76 -5.03
N GLU A 268 1.90 -16.06 -4.85
CA GLU A 268 1.87 -14.65 -4.50
C GLU A 268 1.87 -14.51 -2.96
N PRO A 269 2.97 -14.04 -2.35
CA PRO A 269 3.08 -14.00 -0.89
C PRO A 269 2.26 -12.86 -0.25
N ALA A 270 1.95 -11.78 -0.97
CA ALA A 270 1.32 -10.59 -0.42
C ALA A 270 -0.08 -10.83 0.21
N PRO A 271 -1.02 -11.55 -0.44
CA PRO A 271 -2.30 -11.87 0.19
C PRO A 271 -2.15 -12.67 1.50
N LEU A 272 -1.18 -13.58 1.56
CA LEU A 272 -0.88 -14.33 2.79
C LEU A 272 -0.26 -13.43 3.86
N ALA A 273 0.65 -12.54 3.47
CA ALA A 273 1.26 -11.56 4.36
C ALA A 273 0.23 -10.59 4.95
N ILE A 274 -0.76 -10.13 4.15
CA ILE A 274 -1.87 -9.32 4.63
C ILE A 274 -2.68 -10.06 5.71
N LEU A 275 -3.01 -11.32 5.47
CA LEU A 275 -3.72 -12.16 6.45
C LEU A 275 -2.89 -12.31 7.73
N ASP A 276 -1.59 -12.52 7.61
CA ASP A 276 -0.66 -12.64 8.74
C ASP A 276 -0.58 -11.33 9.54
N CYS A 277 -0.55 -10.16 8.86
CA CYS A 277 -0.60 -8.85 9.53
C CYS A 277 -1.88 -8.67 10.36
N VAL A 278 -3.05 -9.01 9.80
CA VAL A 278 -4.33 -8.87 10.51
C VAL A 278 -4.39 -9.86 11.68
N GLU A 279 -4.06 -11.12 11.43
CA GLU A 279 -4.10 -12.19 12.44
C GLU A 279 -3.19 -11.91 13.64
N PHE A 280 -1.96 -11.45 13.39
CA PHE A 280 -1.02 -11.13 14.46
C PHE A 280 -1.26 -9.76 15.09
N GLY A 281 -1.70 -8.78 14.31
CA GLY A 281 -1.80 -7.39 14.76
C GLY A 281 -3.11 -7.05 15.49
N ILE A 282 -4.25 -7.60 15.06
CA ILE A 282 -5.56 -7.15 15.58
C ILE A 282 -5.81 -7.56 17.04
N ILE A 283 -5.08 -8.58 17.50
CA ILE A 283 -5.12 -9.07 18.88
C ILE A 283 -4.24 -8.26 19.85
N GLN A 284 -3.60 -7.20 19.34
CA GLN A 284 -2.71 -6.33 20.10
C GLN A 284 -3.27 -4.91 20.21
N PRO A 285 -2.82 -4.12 21.20
CA PRO A 285 -2.91 -2.67 21.13
C PRO A 285 -2.27 -2.15 19.84
N ILE A 286 -2.77 -1.02 19.32
CA ILE A 286 -2.40 -0.53 17.99
C ILE A 286 -0.89 -0.33 17.81
N ASP A 287 -0.15 0.09 18.84
CA ASP A 287 1.30 0.28 18.78
C ASP A 287 2.06 -1.03 18.54
N GLY A 288 1.60 -2.13 19.16
CA GLY A 288 2.14 -3.48 18.89
C GLY A 288 1.70 -3.98 17.52
N ALA A 289 0.45 -3.70 17.15
CA ALA A 289 -0.15 -4.10 15.88
C ALA A 289 0.61 -3.55 14.67
N ILE A 290 0.93 -2.26 14.65
CA ILE A 290 1.66 -1.63 13.54
C ILE A 290 3.12 -2.09 13.45
N ARG A 291 3.74 -2.50 14.57
CA ARG A 291 5.08 -3.12 14.59
C ARG A 291 5.04 -4.55 14.04
N ALA A 292 3.99 -5.31 14.37
CA ALA A 292 3.77 -6.64 13.80
C ALA A 292 3.54 -6.56 12.29
N GLU A 293 2.70 -5.63 11.83
CA GLU A 293 2.51 -5.33 10.40
C GLU A 293 3.83 -5.04 9.70
N MET A 294 4.64 -4.14 10.26
CA MET A 294 5.93 -3.78 9.66
C MET A 294 6.94 -4.94 9.70
N SER A 295 6.90 -5.82 10.70
CA SER A 295 7.75 -7.01 10.73
C SER A 295 7.41 -7.97 9.58
N VAL A 296 6.12 -8.13 9.28
CA VAL A 296 5.64 -8.92 8.13
C VAL A 296 6.00 -8.22 6.81
N PHE A 297 5.82 -6.90 6.71
CA PHE A 297 6.21 -6.11 5.54
C PHE A 297 7.72 -6.23 5.26
N ALA A 298 8.56 -6.07 6.29
CA ALA A 298 10.00 -6.18 6.20
C ALA A 298 10.43 -7.57 5.71
N THR A 299 9.70 -8.63 6.09
CA THR A 299 9.92 -9.98 5.59
C THR A 299 9.53 -10.11 4.11
N LEU A 300 8.39 -9.52 3.71
CA LEU A 300 7.86 -9.58 2.36
C LEU A 300 8.74 -8.83 1.35
N ILE A 301 9.12 -7.59 1.66
CA ILE A 301 9.75 -6.67 0.69
C ILE A 301 11.15 -7.11 0.25
N GLN A 302 11.82 -7.98 1.01
CA GLN A 302 13.13 -8.54 0.67
C GLN A 302 13.07 -9.61 -0.43
N ARG A 303 11.86 -10.07 -0.76
CA ARG A 303 11.63 -11.15 -1.71
C ARG A 303 11.54 -10.62 -3.15
N PRO A 304 11.86 -11.43 -4.18
CA PRO A 304 11.72 -10.99 -5.57
C PRO A 304 10.26 -10.76 -6.01
N GLU A 305 9.28 -11.47 -5.44
CA GLU A 305 7.90 -11.42 -5.94
C GLU A 305 7.27 -10.02 -5.90
N PRO A 306 7.36 -9.23 -4.81
CA PRO A 306 6.86 -7.85 -4.80
C PRO A 306 7.45 -6.97 -5.92
N ARG A 307 8.78 -6.98 -6.10
CA ARG A 307 9.43 -6.22 -7.17
C ARG A 307 8.94 -6.64 -8.55
N ASN A 308 8.83 -7.95 -8.76
CA ASN A 308 8.36 -8.55 -10.01
C ASN A 308 6.92 -8.15 -10.33
N MET A 309 6.05 -8.14 -9.31
CA MET A 309 4.66 -7.71 -9.45
C MET A 309 4.56 -6.19 -9.69
N ILE A 310 5.36 -5.35 -9.03
CA ILE A 310 5.42 -3.91 -9.35
C ILE A 310 5.83 -3.69 -10.81
N ARG A 311 6.86 -4.40 -11.28
CA ARG A 311 7.32 -4.31 -12.68
C ARG A 311 6.19 -4.64 -13.65
N THR A 312 5.49 -5.74 -13.45
CA THR A 312 4.49 -6.27 -14.40
C THR A 312 3.12 -5.64 -14.25
N MET A 313 2.61 -5.52 -13.02
CA MET A 313 1.24 -5.12 -12.71
C MET A 313 1.08 -3.61 -12.52
N PHE A 314 2.17 -2.87 -12.33
CA PHE A 314 2.14 -1.41 -12.25
C PHE A 314 2.87 -0.74 -13.42
N LEU A 315 4.20 -0.85 -13.49
CA LEU A 315 4.99 -0.12 -14.49
C LEU A 315 4.64 -0.58 -15.91
N GLY A 316 4.58 -1.89 -16.14
CA GLY A 316 4.18 -2.45 -17.43
C GLY A 316 2.73 -2.21 -17.78
N LYS A 317 1.83 -2.26 -16.80
CA LYS A 317 0.43 -1.87 -17.00
C LYS A 317 0.31 -0.42 -17.46
N GLN A 318 1.01 0.52 -16.80
CA GLN A 318 0.99 1.93 -17.19
C GLN A 318 1.54 2.16 -18.60
N ALA A 319 2.68 1.54 -18.91
CA ALA A 319 3.28 1.63 -20.25
C ALA A 319 2.35 1.04 -21.32
N TYR A 320 1.70 -0.09 -21.03
CA TYR A 320 0.77 -0.77 -21.93
C TYR A 320 -0.50 0.06 -22.14
N ASP A 321 -1.17 0.47 -21.07
CA ASP A 321 -2.43 1.22 -21.12
C ASP A 321 -2.25 2.57 -21.81
N LYS A 322 -1.11 3.25 -21.58
CA LYS A 322 -0.79 4.50 -22.27
C LYS A 322 -0.67 4.27 -23.78
N ALA A 323 0.12 3.29 -24.21
CA ALA A 323 0.29 3.01 -25.63
C ALA A 323 -1.01 2.53 -26.29
N ALA A 324 -1.80 1.70 -25.60
CA ALA A 324 -3.11 1.26 -26.08
C ALA A 324 -4.09 2.43 -26.25
N LYS A 325 -4.13 3.36 -25.27
CA LYS A 325 -4.98 4.56 -25.34
C LYS A 325 -4.57 5.50 -26.48
N ASP A 326 -3.27 5.63 -26.70
CA ASP A 326 -2.72 6.50 -27.74
C ASP A 326 -2.69 5.83 -29.13
N GLY A 327 -3.13 4.56 -29.24
CA GLY A 327 -3.09 3.77 -30.47
C GLY A 327 -1.68 3.44 -30.95
N SER A 328 -0.67 3.51 -30.07
CA SER A 328 0.75 3.30 -30.34
C SER A 328 1.29 1.97 -29.82
N LEU A 329 0.41 1.06 -29.40
CA LEU A 329 0.80 -0.27 -28.93
C LEU A 329 1.43 -1.08 -30.09
N PRO A 330 2.70 -1.54 -29.98
CA PRO A 330 3.34 -2.28 -31.07
C PRO A 330 2.69 -3.64 -31.37
N ASP A 331 2.45 -3.93 -32.65
CA ASP A 331 1.96 -5.25 -33.11
C ASP A 331 2.90 -6.41 -32.71
N SER A 332 4.19 -6.11 -32.52
CA SER A 332 5.20 -7.06 -32.07
C SER A 332 4.92 -7.64 -30.69
N ILE A 333 4.16 -6.95 -29.83
CA ILE A 333 3.79 -7.45 -28.50
C ILE A 333 2.91 -8.68 -28.62
N GLU A 334 1.88 -8.62 -29.46
CA GLU A 334 0.93 -9.73 -29.60
C GLU A 334 1.59 -10.93 -30.28
N ALA A 335 2.39 -10.69 -31.32
CA ALA A 335 3.18 -11.73 -31.97
C ALA A 335 4.17 -12.41 -31.00
N ALA A 336 4.87 -11.63 -30.18
CA ALA A 336 5.78 -12.16 -29.17
C ALA A 336 5.04 -12.93 -28.08
N ARG A 337 3.88 -12.42 -27.61
CA ARG A 337 3.05 -13.09 -26.61
C ARG A 337 2.63 -14.49 -27.08
N GLU A 338 2.17 -14.63 -28.32
CA GLU A 338 1.78 -15.92 -28.90
C GLU A 338 2.97 -16.89 -29.04
N ALA A 339 4.12 -16.39 -29.52
CA ALA A 339 5.33 -17.18 -29.63
C ALA A 339 5.83 -17.67 -28.25
N ILE A 340 5.78 -16.82 -27.23
CA ILE A 340 6.15 -17.17 -25.85
C ILE A 340 5.12 -18.13 -25.25
N SER A 341 3.83 -17.92 -25.47
CA SER A 341 2.76 -18.83 -25.02
C SER A 341 2.97 -20.27 -25.49
N THR A 342 3.40 -20.44 -26.75
CA THR A 342 3.73 -21.75 -27.31
C THR A 342 4.91 -22.40 -26.57
N LYS A 343 5.99 -21.64 -26.34
CA LYS A 343 7.19 -22.11 -25.63
C LYS A 343 6.89 -22.46 -24.17
N VAL A 344 6.12 -21.62 -23.48
CA VAL A 344 5.66 -21.87 -22.10
C VAL A 344 4.83 -23.15 -22.04
N SER A 345 3.87 -23.32 -22.95
CA SER A 345 3.01 -24.51 -22.99
C SER A 345 3.83 -25.79 -23.17
N GLN A 346 4.83 -25.76 -24.06
CA GLN A 346 5.76 -26.87 -24.26
C GLN A 346 6.58 -27.16 -23.00
N ALA A 347 7.19 -26.14 -22.39
CA ALA A 347 7.99 -26.30 -21.17
C ALA A 347 7.17 -26.84 -20.00
N SER A 348 5.97 -26.31 -19.76
CA SER A 348 5.05 -26.77 -18.71
C SER A 348 4.58 -28.21 -18.94
N SER A 349 4.43 -28.65 -20.20
CA SER A 349 4.09 -30.06 -20.51
C SER A 349 5.22 -31.04 -20.17
N GLN A 350 6.46 -30.57 -20.19
CA GLN A 350 7.66 -31.37 -19.92
C GLN A 350 8.11 -31.29 -18.45
N CYS A 351 7.71 -30.23 -17.73
CA CYS A 351 8.05 -29.99 -16.33
C CYS A 351 6.79 -29.74 -15.49
N PRO A 352 6.26 -30.77 -14.80
CA PRO A 352 5.10 -30.61 -13.92
C PRO A 352 5.28 -29.57 -12.81
N GLU A 353 6.51 -29.38 -12.32
CA GLU A 353 6.78 -28.34 -11.31
C GLU A 353 6.60 -26.93 -11.88
N LEU A 354 6.94 -26.70 -13.15
CA LEU A 354 6.72 -25.42 -13.83
C LEU A 354 5.22 -25.17 -14.05
N ALA A 355 4.47 -26.20 -14.42
CA ALA A 355 3.01 -26.13 -14.51
C ALA A 355 2.34 -25.89 -13.14
N SER A 356 2.89 -26.47 -12.07
CA SER A 356 2.44 -26.19 -10.69
C SER A 356 2.74 -24.76 -10.26
N ALA A 357 3.76 -24.13 -10.87
CA ALA A 357 4.13 -22.72 -10.67
C ALA A 357 3.22 -21.74 -11.44
N LEU A 358 2.12 -22.21 -12.05
CA LEU A 358 1.16 -21.42 -12.83
C LEU A 358 1.69 -20.84 -14.15
N PHE A 359 2.74 -21.44 -14.73
CA PHE A 359 3.16 -21.09 -16.09
C PHE A 359 2.18 -21.68 -17.12
N GLY A 360 1.37 -20.81 -17.72
CA GLY A 360 0.27 -21.20 -18.59
C GLY A 360 -0.99 -21.56 -17.80
N ALA A 361 -1.69 -22.63 -18.21
CA ALA A 361 -2.94 -23.03 -17.58
C ALA A 361 -2.71 -23.70 -16.21
N PRO A 362 -3.50 -23.38 -15.17
CA PRO A 362 -3.38 -24.00 -13.86
C PRO A 362 -3.58 -25.52 -13.93
N THR A 363 -2.71 -26.26 -13.24
CA THR A 363 -2.86 -27.71 -13.08
C THR A 363 -3.82 -28.01 -11.94
N ALA A 364 -4.91 -28.73 -12.24
CA ALA A 364 -5.86 -29.16 -11.23
C ALA A 364 -5.16 -30.08 -10.19
N GLY A 365 -5.36 -29.80 -8.91
CA GLY A 365 -4.88 -30.64 -7.80
C GLY A 365 -3.48 -30.31 -7.26
N SER A 366 -2.84 -29.23 -7.71
CA SER A 366 -1.58 -28.76 -7.14
C SER A 366 -1.76 -28.30 -5.68
N ALA A 367 -0.83 -28.67 -4.81
CA ALA A 367 -0.82 -28.23 -3.41
C ALA A 367 -0.18 -26.84 -3.28
N PRO A 368 -0.64 -25.99 -2.33
CA PRO A 368 -0.01 -24.71 -2.10
C PRO A 368 1.46 -24.83 -1.68
N VAL A 369 2.32 -23.95 -2.20
CA VAL A 369 3.76 -23.92 -1.89
C VAL A 369 4.06 -23.29 -0.53
N GLN A 370 3.17 -22.43 -0.04
CA GLN A 370 3.24 -21.82 1.29
C GLN A 370 1.84 -21.38 1.76
N ARG A 371 1.59 -21.42 3.07
CA ARG A 371 0.33 -20.96 3.70
C ARG A 371 0.48 -19.68 4.52
N ARG A 372 1.72 -19.29 4.83
CA ARG A 372 2.15 -18.11 5.60
C ARG A 372 3.35 -17.51 4.86
N VAL A 373 3.60 -16.22 5.00
CA VAL A 373 4.76 -15.60 4.34
C VAL A 373 6.07 -16.06 5.01
N GLY A 374 7.01 -16.55 4.20
CA GLY A 374 8.36 -16.87 4.63
C GLY A 374 9.40 -15.87 4.10
N THR A 375 10.67 -16.08 4.42
CA THR A 375 11.79 -15.25 3.93
C THR A 375 12.31 -15.68 2.55
N ASP A 376 12.11 -16.93 2.15
CA ASP A 376 12.76 -17.49 0.96
C ASP A 376 11.81 -17.61 -0.24
N PHE A 377 12.34 -17.31 -1.44
CA PHE A 377 11.65 -17.53 -2.70
C PHE A 377 11.52 -19.03 -2.98
N TRP A 378 10.28 -19.53 -2.94
CA TRP A 378 9.97 -20.97 -2.91
C TRP A 378 10.54 -21.75 -4.11
N LEU A 379 10.64 -21.11 -5.29
CA LEU A 379 11.13 -21.74 -6.51
C LEU A 379 12.63 -22.09 -6.43
N ARG A 380 13.42 -21.40 -5.59
CA ARG A 380 14.84 -21.71 -5.38
C ARG A 380 15.07 -23.11 -4.80
N GLY A 381 14.08 -23.66 -4.10
CA GLY A 381 14.10 -25.03 -3.60
C GLY A 381 13.67 -26.09 -4.62
N ARG A 382 13.43 -25.73 -5.89
CA ARG A 382 12.87 -26.59 -6.94
C ARG A 382 13.84 -26.68 -8.12
N PRO A 383 14.88 -27.53 -8.06
CA PRO A 383 15.94 -27.55 -9.07
C PRO A 383 15.46 -27.93 -10.47
N ALA A 384 14.45 -28.80 -10.60
CA ALA A 384 13.89 -29.15 -11.90
C ALA A 384 13.11 -27.98 -12.52
N ALA A 385 12.27 -27.29 -11.74
CA ALA A 385 11.60 -26.07 -12.19
C ALA A 385 12.60 -24.96 -12.56
N MET A 386 13.66 -24.76 -11.77
CA MET A 386 14.72 -23.77 -12.06
C MET A 386 15.48 -24.08 -13.35
N ALA A 387 15.79 -25.37 -13.59
CA ALA A 387 16.43 -25.79 -14.84
C ALA A 387 15.51 -25.55 -16.05
N ALA A 388 14.22 -25.89 -15.94
CA ALA A 388 13.22 -25.64 -16.98
C ALA A 388 13.05 -24.13 -17.24
N LEU A 389 13.03 -23.30 -16.19
CA LEU A 389 12.96 -21.84 -16.32
C LEU A 389 14.18 -21.27 -17.05
N LYS A 390 15.36 -21.83 -16.79
CA LYS A 390 16.61 -21.45 -17.47
C LYS A 390 16.60 -21.77 -18.96
N GLU A 391 16.07 -22.93 -19.32
CA GLU A 391 15.90 -23.32 -20.71
C GLU A 391 14.85 -22.45 -21.41
N LEU A 392 13.69 -22.24 -20.78
CA LEU A 392 12.63 -21.38 -21.29
C LEU A 392 13.10 -19.93 -21.50
N SER A 393 13.86 -19.37 -20.57
CA SER A 393 14.45 -18.02 -20.69
C SER A 393 15.35 -17.92 -21.93
N ARG A 394 16.21 -18.92 -22.15
CA ARG A 394 17.07 -19.00 -23.36
C ARG A 394 16.24 -19.11 -24.64
N ASP A 395 15.20 -19.93 -24.63
CA ASP A 395 14.36 -20.14 -25.80
C ASP A 395 13.53 -18.91 -26.17
N CYS A 396 13.22 -18.05 -25.19
CA CYS A 396 12.49 -16.79 -25.38
C CYS A 396 13.41 -15.60 -25.70
N SER A 397 14.72 -15.67 -25.41
CA SER A 397 15.62 -14.52 -25.51
C SER A 397 15.68 -13.93 -26.93
N GLY A 398 15.61 -14.79 -27.96
CA GLY A 398 15.60 -14.36 -29.36
C GLY A 398 14.32 -13.63 -29.78
N ILE A 399 13.20 -13.83 -29.08
CA ILE A 399 11.92 -13.18 -29.40
C ILE A 399 11.95 -11.68 -29.04
N VAL A 400 12.68 -11.34 -27.98
CA VAL A 400 12.72 -9.98 -27.40
C VAL A 400 14.04 -9.25 -27.62
N ALA A 401 14.92 -9.82 -28.44
CA ALA A 401 16.26 -9.30 -28.67
C ALA A 401 16.24 -7.85 -29.20
N ASP A 402 15.34 -7.57 -30.15
CA ASP A 402 15.23 -6.27 -30.82
C ASP A 402 14.22 -5.31 -30.16
N MET A 403 13.63 -5.70 -29.03
CA MET A 403 12.68 -4.86 -28.29
C MET A 403 13.41 -3.88 -27.37
N ASP A 404 12.97 -2.62 -27.35
CA ASP A 404 13.40 -1.67 -26.32
C ASP A 404 12.77 -1.97 -24.95
N ASP A 405 13.27 -1.30 -23.91
CA ASP A 405 12.87 -1.58 -22.54
C ASP A 405 11.39 -1.29 -22.26
N ILE A 406 10.81 -0.28 -22.92
CA ILE A 406 9.39 0.05 -22.77
C ILE A 406 8.53 -1.06 -23.39
N THR A 407 8.88 -1.50 -24.60
CA THR A 407 8.19 -2.57 -25.31
C THR A 407 8.28 -3.88 -24.55
N ARG A 408 9.45 -4.20 -23.97
CA ARG A 408 9.63 -5.36 -23.08
C ARG A 408 8.73 -5.29 -21.85
N LEU A 409 8.64 -4.11 -21.23
CA LEU A 409 7.80 -3.91 -20.06
C LEU A 409 6.30 -4.05 -20.38
N GLN A 410 5.88 -3.56 -21.55
CA GLN A 410 4.52 -3.76 -22.06
C GLN A 410 4.23 -5.23 -22.35
N LEU A 411 5.19 -5.96 -22.95
CA LEU A 411 5.10 -7.40 -23.18
C LEU A 411 5.03 -8.19 -21.86
N ASP A 412 5.87 -7.87 -20.88
CA ASP A 412 5.87 -8.49 -19.55
C ASP A 412 4.49 -8.36 -18.89
N HIS A 413 3.85 -7.18 -18.99
CA HIS A 413 2.47 -6.98 -18.55
C HIS A 413 1.46 -7.82 -19.35
N ALA A 414 1.59 -7.86 -20.68
CA ALA A 414 0.70 -8.63 -21.55
C ALA A 414 0.74 -10.12 -21.20
N LEU A 415 1.93 -10.69 -20.95
CA LEU A 415 2.14 -12.08 -20.54
C LEU A 415 1.52 -12.36 -19.17
N ALA A 416 1.67 -11.45 -18.20
CA ALA A 416 1.08 -11.57 -16.87
C ALA A 416 -0.45 -11.52 -16.92
N ARG A 417 -1.01 -10.57 -17.67
CA ARG A 417 -2.46 -10.39 -17.82
C ARG A 417 -3.15 -11.59 -18.45
N THR A 418 -2.48 -12.29 -19.36
CA THR A 418 -3.00 -13.49 -20.03
C THR A 418 -2.58 -14.81 -19.36
N LEU A 419 -1.97 -14.75 -18.16
CA LEU A 419 -1.52 -15.91 -17.39
C LEU A 419 -0.52 -16.81 -18.13
N VAL A 420 0.20 -16.27 -19.13
CA VAL A 420 1.27 -17.00 -19.81
C VAL A 420 2.49 -17.08 -18.89
N VAL A 421 2.87 -15.97 -18.26
CA VAL A 421 3.92 -15.92 -17.25
C VAL A 421 3.32 -15.32 -15.98
N PRO A 422 3.40 -15.98 -14.82
CA PRO A 422 2.86 -15.43 -13.58
C PRO A 422 3.47 -14.06 -13.23
N ALA A 423 2.66 -13.14 -12.73
CA ALA A 423 3.12 -11.78 -12.37
C ALA A 423 4.28 -11.80 -11.33
N TYR A 424 4.25 -12.73 -10.38
CA TYR A 424 5.28 -12.89 -9.35
C TYR A 424 6.67 -13.27 -9.91
N ILE A 425 6.74 -13.74 -11.16
CA ILE A 425 7.99 -14.03 -11.87
C ILE A 425 8.62 -12.76 -12.46
N GLY A 426 7.82 -11.74 -12.81
CA GLY A 426 8.34 -10.47 -13.33
C GLY A 426 8.56 -10.45 -14.84
N GLY A 427 7.83 -11.29 -15.58
CA GLY A 427 7.98 -11.43 -17.02
C GLY A 427 9.30 -12.10 -17.43
N LEU A 428 9.76 -11.89 -18.66
CA LEU A 428 10.99 -12.52 -19.14
C LEU A 428 12.25 -11.95 -18.47
N ALA A 429 12.22 -10.66 -18.12
CA ALA A 429 13.30 -10.02 -17.36
C ALA A 429 13.48 -10.72 -16.01
N GLY A 430 12.39 -10.91 -15.27
CA GLY A 430 12.44 -11.57 -13.97
C GLY A 430 12.82 -13.06 -14.06
N MET A 431 12.47 -13.78 -15.14
CA MET A 431 13.02 -15.13 -15.37
C MET A 431 14.55 -15.11 -15.43
N THR A 432 15.11 -14.11 -16.11
CA THR A 432 16.55 -13.98 -16.33
C THR A 432 17.29 -13.62 -15.03
N GLU A 433 16.71 -12.77 -14.19
CA GLU A 433 17.27 -12.40 -12.88
C GLU A 433 17.25 -13.55 -11.85
N LEU A 434 16.38 -14.54 -12.04
CA LEU A 434 16.27 -15.71 -11.15
C LEU A 434 17.31 -16.81 -11.42
N ILE A 435 17.99 -16.76 -12.58
CA ILE A 435 18.94 -17.76 -13.08
C ILE A 435 20.38 -17.33 -12.80
#